data_AF-A0A7C1YXC1-F1
#
_entry.id   AF-A0A7C1YXC1-F1
#
_cell.length_a   1.000
_cell.length_b   1.000
_cell.length_c   1.000
_cell.angle_alpha   90.00
_cell.angle_beta   90.00
_cell.angle_gamma   90.00
#
_symmetry.space_group_name_H-M   'P 1'
#
loop_
_entity.id
_entity.type
_entity.pdbx_description
1 polymer ?
#
loop_
_entity_poly.entity_id
_entity_poly.type
_entity_poly.pdbx_seq_one_letter_code
_entity_poly.pdbx_strand_id
1 'polypeptide(L)'
;MNGENGMNVSKLKQKVSKHSKIQDRKYKAVVIGVSAGGQKALKTILLGLPSDLTFSIIIVIHRHSDSDDYLERSLNSECRIRVKQADEKENIKDGVVYLAPPNYHLLIEDDNTFSMSVE
;
A
#
# COMPACT_ATOMS: atom_id res chain seq x y z
N MET A 1 -11.17 60.62 -15.44
CA MET A 1 -10.16 59.95 -16.26
C MET A 1 -9.30 59.09 -15.35
N ASN A 2 -9.33 57.78 -15.61
CA ASN A 2 -8.31 56.76 -15.39
C ASN A 2 -7.91 56.52 -13.92
N GLY A 3 -8.30 55.38 -13.31
CA GLY A 3 -7.70 54.07 -13.58
C GLY A 3 -6.48 53.95 -12.66
N GLU A 4 -6.34 52.98 -11.78
CA GLU A 4 -6.33 51.56 -12.08
C GLU A 4 -6.73 50.73 -10.86
N ASN A 5 -7.58 49.74 -11.13
CA ASN A 5 -8.05 48.74 -10.20
C ASN A 5 -6.93 47.68 -10.04
N GLY A 6 -5.95 47.98 -9.17
CA GLY A 6 -4.82 47.11 -8.90
C GLY A 6 -5.24 45.87 -8.09
N MET A 7 -5.71 44.83 -8.79
CA MET A 7 -5.94 43.51 -8.22
C MET A 7 -4.64 43.01 -7.57
N ASN A 8 -4.61 43.00 -6.24
CA ASN A 8 -3.41 42.70 -5.47
C ASN A 8 -2.97 41.23 -5.68
N VAL A 9 -1.91 41.04 -6.45
CA VAL A 9 -1.29 39.76 -6.84
C VAL A 9 -0.82 38.94 -5.62
N SER A 10 -0.68 39.56 -4.45
CA SER A 10 -0.37 38.84 -3.19
C SER A 10 -1.51 37.93 -2.70
N LYS A 11 -2.77 38.17 -3.12
CA LYS A 11 -3.91 37.28 -2.82
C LYS A 11 -3.90 35.98 -3.62
N LEU A 12 -3.09 35.85 -4.67
CA LEU A 12 -3.00 34.62 -5.48
C LEU A 12 -2.01 33.59 -4.92
N LYS A 13 -1.06 33.99 -4.06
CA LYS A 13 -0.07 33.07 -3.46
C LYS A 13 -0.58 32.33 -2.23
N GLN A 14 -1.69 32.76 -1.64
CA GLN A 14 -2.35 32.05 -0.53
C GLN A 14 -3.24 30.88 -1.01
N LYS A 15 -3.22 30.56 -2.33
CA LYS A 15 -4.05 29.53 -2.97
C LYS A 15 -3.25 28.33 -3.47
N VAL A 16 -2.07 28.09 -2.88
CA VAL A 16 -1.30 26.84 -3.05
C VAL A 16 -1.08 26.19 -1.68
N SER A 17 -2.15 26.02 -0.91
CA SER A 17 -2.26 24.92 0.07
C SER A 17 -3.21 23.87 -0.50
N LYS A 18 -2.92 23.42 -1.73
CA LYS A 18 -3.43 22.13 -2.19
C LYS A 18 -2.58 21.09 -1.48
N HIS A 19 -3.06 20.57 -0.36
CA HIS A 19 -2.88 19.20 0.14
C HIS A 19 -3.43 18.99 1.55
N SER A 20 -4.06 19.98 2.19
CA SER A 20 -4.89 19.73 3.38
C SER A 20 -6.29 19.25 2.98
N LYS A 21 -6.35 18.09 2.33
CA LYS A 21 -7.50 17.20 2.45
C LYS A 21 -6.91 15.84 2.78
N ILE A 22 -6.79 15.57 4.08
CA ILE A 22 -7.02 14.20 4.54
C ILE A 22 -8.42 13.91 4.01
N GLN A 23 -8.49 13.26 2.84
CA GLN A 23 -9.74 12.71 2.37
C GLN A 23 -10.16 11.75 3.48
N ASP A 24 -11.45 11.73 3.83
CA ASP A 24 -12.04 10.68 4.67
C ASP A 24 -11.82 9.34 3.95
N ARG A 25 -10.62 8.80 4.09
CA ARG A 25 -10.23 7.52 3.51
C ARG A 25 -10.94 6.48 4.34
N LYS A 26 -12.07 6.01 3.80
CA LYS A 26 -12.92 5.02 4.45
C LYS A 26 -12.16 3.73 4.82
N TYR A 27 -11.07 3.43 4.11
CA TYR A 27 -10.24 2.25 4.33
C TYR A 27 -8.75 2.59 4.22
N LYS A 28 -7.93 1.96 5.06
CA LYS A 28 -6.46 2.09 5.07
C LYS A 28 -5.74 0.99 4.29
N ALA A 29 -6.38 -0.18 4.15
CA ALA A 29 -5.77 -1.34 3.51
C ALA A 29 -6.81 -2.22 2.81
N VAL A 30 -6.33 -3.04 1.87
CA VAL A 30 -7.05 -4.15 1.24
C VAL A 30 -6.34 -5.45 1.64
N VAL A 31 -7.08 -6.43 2.17
CA VAL A 31 -6.53 -7.74 2.53
C VAL A 31 -6.98 -8.78 1.51
N ILE A 32 -6.04 -9.59 1.00
CA ILE A 32 -6.29 -10.63 0.00
C ILE A 32 -5.80 -11.98 0.51
N GLY A 33 -6.70 -12.96 0.60
CA GLY A 33 -6.37 -14.35 0.88
C GLY A 33 -6.27 -15.16 -0.41
N VAL A 34 -5.20 -15.94 -0.57
CA VAL A 34 -4.94 -16.74 -1.78
C VAL A 34 -4.53 -18.16 -1.38
N SER A 35 -5.03 -19.16 -2.10
CA SER A 35 -4.67 -20.57 -1.93
C SER A 35 -4.26 -21.18 -3.28
N ALA A 36 -4.52 -22.47 -3.51
CA ALA A 36 -4.21 -23.16 -4.76
C ALA A 36 -4.76 -22.41 -6.00
N GLY A 37 -3.89 -22.19 -6.99
CA GLY A 37 -4.26 -21.60 -8.29
C GLY A 37 -4.42 -20.06 -8.32
N GLY A 38 -4.42 -19.39 -7.18
CA GLY A 38 -4.70 -17.95 -7.11
C GLY A 38 -3.50 -17.03 -7.42
N GLN A 39 -2.28 -17.56 -7.55
CA GLN A 39 -1.09 -16.75 -7.88
C GLN A 39 -1.21 -16.03 -9.24
N LYS A 40 -1.82 -16.69 -10.25
CA LYS A 40 -2.05 -16.06 -11.55
C LYS A 40 -3.02 -14.89 -11.44
N ALA A 41 -4.10 -15.05 -10.68
CA ALA A 41 -5.04 -13.98 -10.41
C ALA A 41 -4.38 -12.82 -9.64
N LEU A 42 -3.54 -13.14 -8.66
CA LEU A 42 -2.80 -12.15 -7.90
C LEU A 42 -1.88 -11.31 -8.82
N LYS A 43 -1.12 -11.96 -9.72
CA LYS A 43 -0.32 -11.25 -10.73
C LYS A 43 -1.19 -10.34 -11.60
N THR A 44 -2.32 -10.83 -12.11
CA THR A 44 -3.23 -10.02 -12.93
C THR A 44 -3.73 -8.78 -12.19
N ILE A 45 -4.10 -8.92 -10.90
CA ILE A 45 -4.52 -7.79 -10.07
C ILE A 45 -3.36 -6.82 -9.89
N LEU A 46 -2.21 -7.28 -9.36
CA LEU A 46 -1.12 -6.40 -8.97
C LEU A 46 -0.47 -5.65 -10.15
N LEU A 47 -0.36 -6.30 -11.32
CA LEU A 47 0.17 -5.67 -12.53
C LEU A 47 -0.77 -4.62 -13.13
N GLY A 48 -2.07 -4.70 -12.82
CA GLY A 48 -3.07 -3.72 -13.25
C GLY A 48 -3.17 -2.48 -12.34
N LEU A 49 -2.49 -2.47 -11.20
CA LEU A 49 -2.61 -1.37 -10.24
C LEU A 49 -1.69 -0.18 -10.59
N PRO A 50 -2.13 1.06 -10.31
CA PRO A 50 -1.30 2.24 -10.46
C PRO A 50 -0.23 2.30 -9.35
N SER A 51 0.90 2.97 -9.61
CA SER A 51 2.02 3.05 -8.66
C SER A 51 1.76 3.97 -7.46
N ASP A 52 0.78 4.87 -7.54
CA ASP A 52 0.48 5.91 -6.55
C ASP A 52 -0.67 5.53 -5.61
N LEU A 53 -0.74 4.25 -5.21
CA LEU A 53 -1.76 3.79 -4.27
C LEU A 53 -1.70 4.57 -2.96
N THR A 54 -2.86 5.03 -2.55
CA THR A 54 -3.10 5.72 -1.27
C THR A 54 -3.68 4.74 -0.24
N PHE A 55 -3.27 3.49 -0.27
CA PHE A 55 -3.60 2.46 0.71
C PHE A 55 -2.58 1.33 0.59
N SER A 56 -2.52 0.47 1.60
CA SER A 56 -1.69 -0.73 1.55
C SER A 56 -2.47 -1.96 1.06
N ILE A 57 -1.78 -2.91 0.44
CA ILE A 57 -2.36 -4.23 0.12
C ILE A 57 -1.61 -5.27 0.93
N ILE A 58 -2.34 -6.11 1.65
CA ILE A 58 -1.78 -7.15 2.52
C ILE A 58 -2.28 -8.50 2.00
N ILE A 59 -1.35 -9.40 1.70
CA ILE A 59 -1.65 -10.65 1.01
C ILE A 59 -1.21 -11.82 1.89
N VAL A 60 -2.15 -12.73 2.16
CA VAL A 60 -1.87 -14.00 2.82
C VAL A 60 -2.00 -15.10 1.78
N ILE A 61 -0.94 -15.92 1.63
CA ILE A 61 -0.90 -17.01 0.66
C ILE A 61 -0.67 -18.30 1.42
N HIS A 62 -1.56 -19.28 1.23
CA HIS A 62 -1.32 -20.63 1.73
C HIS A 62 -0.20 -21.27 0.91
N ARG A 63 1.01 -21.28 1.48
CA ARG A 63 2.24 -21.83 0.87
C ARG A 63 2.97 -22.72 1.88
N HIS A 64 3.88 -23.55 1.38
CA HIS A 64 4.66 -24.48 2.20
C HIS A 64 5.55 -23.72 3.20
N SER A 65 5.86 -24.35 4.34
CA SER A 65 6.69 -23.76 5.39
C SER A 65 8.07 -23.32 4.91
N ASP A 66 8.64 -24.12 4.02
CA ASP A 66 9.99 -23.94 3.49
C ASP A 66 10.00 -23.09 2.21
N SER A 67 8.91 -22.38 1.93
CA SER A 67 8.85 -21.47 0.79
C SER A 67 9.88 -20.36 0.99
N ASP A 68 10.65 -20.08 -0.05
CA ASP A 68 11.58 -18.96 -0.08
C ASP A 68 10.87 -17.62 -0.38
N ASP A 69 11.67 -16.57 -0.55
CA ASP A 69 11.24 -15.22 -0.89
C ASP A 69 11.06 -14.99 -2.40
N TYR A 70 11.08 -16.05 -3.22
CA TYR A 70 11.03 -15.93 -4.68
C TYR A 70 9.78 -15.21 -5.16
N LEU A 71 8.63 -15.48 -4.53
CA LEU A 71 7.35 -14.89 -4.93
C LEU A 71 7.34 -13.38 -4.72
N GLU A 72 7.79 -12.91 -3.57
CA GLU A 72 7.95 -11.51 -3.23
C GLU A 72 8.89 -10.82 -4.23
N ARG A 73 10.04 -11.44 -4.52
CA ARG A 73 11.03 -10.91 -5.45
C ARG A 73 10.52 -10.85 -6.88
N SER A 74 9.86 -11.90 -7.36
CA SER A 74 9.23 -11.95 -8.69
C SER A 74 8.18 -10.85 -8.81
N LEU A 75 7.24 -10.77 -7.86
CA LEU A 75 6.21 -9.73 -7.87
C LEU A 75 6.79 -8.32 -7.79
N ASN A 76 7.80 -8.08 -6.93
CA ASN A 76 8.44 -6.78 -6.81
C ASN A 76 9.19 -6.37 -8.08
N SER A 77 9.70 -7.34 -8.85
CA SER A 77 10.37 -7.06 -10.14
C SER A 77 9.38 -6.77 -11.28
N GLU A 78 8.17 -7.33 -11.21
CA GLU A 78 7.16 -7.21 -12.27
C GLU A 78 6.18 -6.04 -12.02
N CYS A 79 5.91 -5.71 -10.76
CA CYS A 79 4.94 -4.68 -10.37
C CYS A 79 5.55 -3.28 -10.35
N ARG A 80 4.71 -2.26 -10.60
CA ARG A 80 5.09 -0.84 -10.47
C ARG A 80 5.04 -0.32 -9.02
N ILE A 81 4.45 -1.11 -8.13
CA ILE A 81 4.31 -0.84 -6.71
C ILE A 81 5.33 -1.71 -5.98
N ARG A 82 5.89 -1.19 -4.88
CA ARG A 82 6.78 -1.96 -4.03
C ARG A 82 6.05 -3.18 -3.45
N VAL A 83 6.64 -4.35 -3.65
CA VAL A 83 6.18 -5.61 -3.06
C VAL A 83 7.27 -6.15 -2.13
N LYS A 84 6.91 -6.53 -0.91
CA LYS A 84 7.86 -7.16 0.03
C LYS A 84 7.13 -8.09 1.00
N GLN A 85 7.89 -8.91 1.71
CA GLN A 85 7.37 -9.60 2.89
C GLN A 85 7.14 -8.60 4.03
N ALA A 86 6.13 -8.83 4.87
CA ALA A 86 5.92 -8.08 6.10
C ALA A 86 7.01 -8.42 7.13
N ASP A 87 7.52 -7.40 7.83
CA ASP A 87 8.46 -7.56 8.95
C ASP A 87 7.76 -7.32 10.30
N GLU A 88 8.27 -7.98 11.36
CA GLU A 88 7.74 -7.86 12.72
C GLU A 88 7.87 -6.41 13.22
N LYS A 89 6.79 -5.88 13.80
CA LYS A 89 6.66 -4.48 14.27
C LYS A 89 6.85 -3.42 13.18
N GLU A 90 6.79 -3.79 11.90
CA GLU A 90 6.84 -2.81 10.82
C GLU A 90 5.53 -2.01 10.74
N ASN A 91 5.65 -0.68 10.60
CA ASN A 91 4.51 0.17 10.29
C ASN A 91 3.98 -0.10 8.88
N ILE A 92 2.67 -0.28 8.75
CA ILE A 92 2.00 -0.51 7.46
C ILE A 92 2.01 0.80 6.66
N LYS A 93 2.66 0.79 5.49
CA LYS A 93 2.79 1.96 4.62
C LYS A 93 1.84 1.92 3.43
N ASP A 94 1.22 3.06 3.14
CA ASP A 94 0.51 3.30 1.88
C ASP A 94 1.44 3.05 0.68
N GLY A 95 0.90 2.54 -0.42
CA GLY A 95 1.69 2.31 -1.63
C GLY A 95 2.65 1.13 -1.53
N VAL A 96 2.46 0.25 -0.55
CA VAL A 96 3.23 -0.98 -0.39
C VAL A 96 2.30 -2.18 -0.35
N VAL A 97 2.71 -3.21 -1.09
CA VAL A 97 2.12 -4.54 -1.05
C VAL A 97 2.96 -5.42 -0.12
N TYR A 98 2.33 -5.95 0.92
CA TYR A 98 2.95 -6.84 1.89
C TYR A 98 2.47 -8.27 1.69
N LEU A 99 3.40 -9.21 1.63
CA LEU A 99 3.10 -10.65 1.71
C LEU A 99 3.36 -11.14 3.14
N ALA A 100 2.44 -11.95 3.65
CA ALA A 100 2.65 -12.66 4.90
C ALA A 100 3.83 -13.64 4.76
N PRO A 101 4.77 -13.65 5.74
CA PRO A 101 5.82 -14.67 5.78
C PRO A 101 5.22 -16.08 5.87
N PRO A 102 5.90 -17.11 5.34
CA PRO A 102 5.48 -18.49 5.57
C PRO A 102 5.64 -18.83 7.06
N ASN A 103 4.87 -19.82 7.56
CA ASN A 103 4.88 -20.30 8.95
C ASN A 103 4.34 -19.36 10.03
N TYR A 104 3.85 -18.18 9.66
CA TYR A 104 3.28 -17.27 10.64
C TYR A 104 1.91 -16.77 10.22
N HIS A 105 1.03 -16.62 11.20
CA HIS A 105 -0.13 -15.77 11.10
C HIS A 105 0.33 -14.31 11.15
N LEU A 106 0.07 -13.56 10.09
CA LEU A 106 0.29 -12.12 10.06
C LEU A 106 -0.92 -11.41 10.68
N LEU A 107 -0.68 -10.70 11.76
CA LEU A 107 -1.66 -9.90 12.49
C LEU A 107 -1.42 -8.41 12.24
N ILE A 108 -2.48 -7.61 12.43
CA ILE A 108 -2.44 -6.15 12.36
C ILE A 108 -2.81 -5.62 13.73
N GLU A 109 -1.92 -4.85 14.32
CA GLU A 109 -2.09 -4.24 15.64
C GLU A 109 -2.86 -2.92 15.56
N ASP A 110 -3.42 -2.47 16.69
CA ASP A 110 -4.17 -1.21 16.79
C ASP A 110 -3.32 0.02 16.42
N ASP A 111 -2.01 -0.05 16.61
CA ASP A 111 -1.06 1.01 16.23
C ASP A 111 -0.72 1.01 14.72
N ASN A 112 -1.34 0.13 13.92
CA ASN A 112 -1.07 -0.10 12.51
C ASN A 112 0.34 -0.66 12.23
N THR A 113 0.87 -1.47 13.14
CA THR A 113 2.04 -2.31 12.89
C THR A 113 1.66 -3.77 12.62
N PHE A 114 2.59 -4.52 12.04
CA PHE A 114 2.47 -5.97 11.92
C PHE A 114 2.99 -6.70 13.17
N SER A 115 2.35 -7.83 13.49
CA SER A 115 2.92 -8.85 14.37
C SER A 115 2.75 -10.24 13.78
N MET A 116 3.60 -11.17 14.20
CA MET A 116 3.63 -12.56 13.76
C MET A 116 3.22 -13.49 14.91
N SER A 117 2.33 -14.43 14.63
CA SER A 117 1.97 -15.51 15.56
C SER A 117 2.21 -16.88 14.93
N VAL A 118 2.51 -17.87 15.77
CA VAL A 118 2.63 -19.30 15.39
C VAL A 118 1.51 -20.15 16.01
N GLU A 119 0.58 -19.52 16.73
CA GLU A 119 -0.55 -20.17 17.40
C GLU A 119 -1.71 -20.50 16.44
#